data_AF-A0A2D6JJ59-F1
#
_entry.id   AF-A0A2D6JJ59-F1
#
_cell.length_a   1.000
_cell.length_b   1.000
_cell.length_c   1.000
_cell.angle_alpha   90.00
_cell.angle_beta   90.00
_cell.angle_gamma   90.00
#
_symmetry.space_group_name_H-M   'P 1'
#
loop_
_entity.id
_entity.type
_entity.pdbx_description
1 polymer ?
#
loop_
_entity_poly.entity_id
_entity_poly.type
_entity_poly.pdbx_seq_one_letter_code
_entity_poly.pdbx_strand_id
1 'polypeptide(L)'
;MAEIAISKPAVRSHRRVNFIIQGVATMKKEITKEALALKKLREIKGLDRKQAGVLLGVSFKTIEKFENGRTILTRPKITQILSGYDFSWKDLEACIDGKSEQIESRFVAKKPKVIANNHLRRSYKKIITKEVKTLTVLRQLKGLNKYQASRECGYPKCTIGHIENGRIEMSPKRIRHIVESYGFNMSDYEYHLKSERFVTEIQEECMTIIKELSEEKLKAVHPLLSTFKS
;
A
#
# COMPACT_ATOMS: atom_id res chain seq x y z
N MET A 1 -55.09 38.45 80.00
CA MET A 1 -55.07 38.22 78.55
C MET A 1 -53.78 37.50 78.23
N ALA A 2 -53.87 36.22 77.86
CA ALA A 2 -52.72 35.33 77.69
C ALA A 2 -52.54 34.96 76.21
N GLU A 3 -51.37 35.28 75.66
CA GLU A 3 -50.89 34.86 74.34
C GLU A 3 -50.48 33.39 74.36
N ILE A 4 -50.85 32.64 73.31
CA ILE A 4 -50.44 31.26 73.08
C ILE A 4 -49.33 31.27 72.02
N ALA A 5 -48.12 30.90 72.43
CA ALA A 5 -46.94 30.79 71.57
C ALA A 5 -46.88 29.41 70.87
N ILE A 6 -46.76 29.43 69.53
CA ILE A 6 -46.62 28.23 68.69
C ILE A 6 -45.13 27.91 68.52
N SER A 7 -44.67 26.82 69.14
CA SER A 7 -43.30 26.28 69.01
C SER A 7 -43.22 25.25 67.87
N LYS A 8 -42.32 25.47 66.91
CA LYS A 8 -42.03 24.55 65.80
C LYS A 8 -41.12 23.38 66.25
N PRO A 9 -41.31 22.15 65.72
CA PRO A 9 -40.57 20.96 66.16
C PRO A 9 -39.15 20.86 65.57
N ALA A 10 -38.26 20.26 66.37
CA ALA A 10 -36.84 20.07 66.12
C ALA A 10 -36.52 19.02 65.03
N VAL A 11 -35.52 19.34 64.22
CA VAL A 11 -34.94 18.50 63.16
C VAL A 11 -34.10 17.38 63.80
N ARG A 12 -34.51 16.11 63.62
CA ARG A 12 -33.75 14.92 64.06
C ARG A 12 -32.64 14.57 63.05
N SER A 13 -31.40 14.61 63.52
CA SER A 13 -30.22 14.17 62.78
C SER A 13 -30.31 12.68 62.44
N HIS A 14 -30.24 12.34 61.17
CA HIS A 14 -30.19 10.95 60.71
C HIS A 14 -28.79 10.36 60.96
N ARG A 15 -28.67 9.48 61.96
CA ARG A 15 -27.55 8.54 62.07
C ARG A 15 -27.62 7.57 60.89
N ARG A 16 -26.62 7.61 60.01
CA ARG A 16 -26.43 6.59 58.96
C ARG A 16 -26.14 5.24 59.64
N VAL A 17 -27.07 4.30 59.50
CA VAL A 17 -26.85 2.88 59.80
C VAL A 17 -26.12 2.30 58.59
N ASN A 18 -24.84 1.96 58.75
CA ASN A 18 -24.07 1.27 57.71
C ASN A 18 -24.55 -0.19 57.63
N PHE A 19 -25.42 -0.48 56.67
CA PHE A 19 -25.77 -1.85 56.30
C PHE A 19 -24.61 -2.40 55.45
N ILE A 20 -23.89 -3.38 55.99
CA ILE A 20 -22.83 -4.11 55.29
C ILE A 20 -23.51 -5.00 54.24
N ILE A 21 -23.63 -4.51 53.01
CA ILE A 21 -23.92 -5.36 51.86
C ILE A 21 -22.60 -6.06 51.52
N GLN A 22 -22.51 -7.34 51.86
CA GLN A 22 -21.43 -8.21 51.42
C GLN A 22 -21.37 -8.15 49.88
N GLY A 23 -20.28 -7.58 49.36
CA GLY A 23 -20.04 -7.47 47.94
C GLY A 23 -19.89 -8.86 47.34
N VAL A 24 -20.83 -9.24 46.48
CA VAL A 24 -20.63 -10.33 45.53
C VAL A 24 -19.52 -9.87 44.58
N ALA A 25 -18.29 -10.32 44.82
CA ALA A 25 -17.16 -10.09 43.95
C ALA A 25 -17.53 -10.56 42.54
N THR A 26 -17.72 -9.61 41.61
CA THR A 26 -17.88 -9.91 40.19
C THR A 26 -16.54 -10.44 39.69
N MET A 27 -16.40 -11.78 39.70
CA MET A 27 -15.25 -12.44 39.08
C MET A 27 -15.17 -11.95 37.63
N LYS A 28 -14.09 -11.26 37.26
CA LYS A 28 -13.75 -10.96 35.87
C LYS A 28 -13.53 -12.32 35.18
N LYS A 29 -14.58 -12.86 34.57
CA LYS A 29 -14.45 -14.05 33.70
C LYS A 29 -13.53 -13.66 32.56
N GLU A 30 -12.38 -14.31 32.49
CA GLU A 30 -11.44 -14.16 31.40
C GLU A 30 -12.15 -14.50 30.08
N ILE A 31 -11.99 -13.63 29.08
CA ILE A 31 -12.56 -13.85 27.76
C ILE A 31 -11.88 -15.09 27.17
N THR A 32 -12.66 -16.13 26.88
CA THR A 32 -12.12 -17.35 26.28
C THR A 32 -11.65 -17.09 24.86
N LYS A 33 -10.57 -17.77 24.43
CA LYS A 33 -10.06 -17.67 23.04
C LYS A 33 -11.15 -18.02 22.02
N GLU A 34 -12.03 -18.95 22.37
CA GLU A 34 -13.20 -19.34 21.58
C GLU A 34 -14.19 -18.19 21.39
N ALA A 35 -14.50 -17.42 22.44
CA ALA A 35 -15.39 -16.28 22.36
C ALA A 35 -14.83 -15.18 21.43
N LEU A 36 -13.51 -14.96 21.49
CA LEU A 36 -12.82 -14.03 20.61
C LEU A 36 -12.80 -14.53 19.15
N ALA A 37 -12.62 -15.84 18.94
CA ALA A 37 -12.66 -16.46 17.63
C ALA A 37 -14.06 -16.38 16.99
N LEU A 38 -15.13 -16.62 17.75
CA LEU A 38 -16.51 -16.46 17.28
C LEU A 38 -16.84 -15.02 16.89
N LYS A 39 -16.33 -14.04 17.66
CA LYS A 39 -16.43 -12.62 17.30
C LYS A 39 -15.76 -12.36 15.94
N LYS A 40 -14.54 -12.85 15.75
CA LYS A 40 -13.81 -12.71 14.48
C LYS A 40 -14.57 -13.36 13.33
N LEU A 41 -15.07 -14.59 13.47
CA LEU A 41 -15.84 -15.25 12.41
C LEU A 41 -17.08 -14.45 11.99
N ARG A 42 -17.80 -13.85 12.95
CA ARG A 42 -18.92 -12.95 12.64
C ARG A 42 -18.47 -11.75 11.80
N GLU A 43 -17.36 -11.12 12.18
CA GLU A 43 -16.79 -9.98 11.47
C GLU A 43 -16.30 -10.35 10.06
N ILE A 44 -15.70 -11.53 9.89
CA ILE A 44 -15.28 -12.07 8.58
C ILE A 44 -16.47 -12.28 7.65
N LYS A 45 -17.60 -12.75 8.20
CA LYS A 45 -18.87 -12.88 7.47
C LYS A 45 -19.50 -11.51 7.13
N GLY A 46 -19.00 -10.41 7.71
CA GLY A 46 -19.53 -9.07 7.53
C GLY A 46 -20.87 -8.83 8.25
N LEU A 47 -21.16 -9.60 9.31
CA LEU A 47 -22.43 -9.49 10.03
C LEU A 47 -22.32 -8.58 11.25
N ASP A 48 -23.28 -7.69 11.43
CA ASP A 48 -23.45 -6.97 12.69
C ASP A 48 -24.08 -7.87 13.77
N ARG A 49 -23.91 -7.53 15.05
CA ARG A 49 -24.49 -8.31 16.17
C ARG A 49 -26.01 -8.47 16.07
N LYS A 50 -26.71 -7.47 15.51
CA LYS A 50 -28.16 -7.54 15.27
C LYS A 50 -28.50 -8.56 14.18
N GLN A 51 -27.80 -8.51 13.05
CA GLN A 51 -27.97 -9.44 11.93
C GLN A 51 -27.62 -10.87 12.35
N ALA A 52 -26.52 -11.04 13.08
CA ALA A 52 -26.12 -12.32 13.66
C ALA A 52 -27.14 -12.87 14.66
N GLY A 53 -27.79 -11.99 15.44
CA GLY A 53 -28.88 -12.37 16.33
C GLY A 53 -30.09 -12.91 15.57
N VAL A 54 -30.53 -12.21 14.51
CA VAL A 54 -31.61 -12.66 13.63
C VAL A 54 -31.27 -14.02 13.00
N LEU A 55 -30.06 -14.17 12.48
CA LEU A 55 -29.60 -15.39 11.84
C LEU A 55 -29.59 -16.60 12.80
N LEU A 56 -29.20 -16.38 14.05
CA LEU A 56 -29.10 -17.45 15.06
C LEU A 56 -30.38 -17.60 15.91
N GLY A 57 -31.42 -16.81 15.64
CA GLY A 57 -32.66 -16.81 16.43
C GLY A 57 -32.49 -16.36 17.88
N VAL A 58 -31.52 -15.48 18.16
CA VAL A 58 -31.22 -14.98 19.52
C VAL A 58 -31.13 -13.46 19.56
N SER A 59 -31.34 -12.87 20.74
CA SER A 59 -31.15 -11.42 20.93
C SER A 59 -29.71 -10.99 20.68
N PHE A 60 -29.50 -9.78 20.15
CA PHE A 60 -28.17 -9.18 19.99
C PHE A 60 -27.38 -9.12 21.32
N LYS A 61 -28.08 -8.95 22.46
CA LYS A 61 -27.46 -9.00 23.80
C LYS A 61 -26.90 -10.37 24.13
N THR A 62 -27.49 -11.43 23.58
CA THR A 62 -27.04 -12.81 23.75
C THR A 62 -25.76 -13.06 22.93
N ILE A 63 -25.70 -12.55 21.70
CA ILE A 63 -24.46 -12.57 20.88
C ILE A 63 -23.33 -11.84 21.60
N GLU A 64 -23.59 -10.64 22.12
CA GLU A 64 -22.61 -9.88 22.91
C GLU A 64 -22.11 -10.68 24.13
N LYS A 65 -23.00 -11.39 24.83
CA LYS A 65 -22.61 -12.25 25.96
C LYS A 65 -21.74 -13.44 25.52
N PHE A 66 -21.99 -14.00 24.34
CA PHE A 66 -21.16 -15.07 23.75
C PHE A 66 -19.74 -14.55 23.46
N GLU A 67 -19.63 -13.41 22.78
CA GLU A 67 -18.33 -12.81 22.39
C GLU A 67 -17.50 -12.33 23.60
N ASN A 68 -18.17 -11.90 24.67
CA ASN A 68 -17.52 -11.41 25.88
C ASN A 68 -17.22 -12.51 26.90
N GLY A 69 -17.48 -13.79 26.58
CA GLY A 69 -17.24 -14.92 27.49
C GLY A 69 -18.13 -14.93 28.74
N ARG A 70 -19.25 -14.18 28.73
CA ARG A 70 -20.18 -14.08 29.88
C ARG A 70 -21.11 -15.28 29.96
N THR A 71 -21.28 -16.01 28.85
CA THR A 71 -22.04 -17.26 28.77
C THR A 71 -21.09 -18.43 28.56
N ILE A 72 -21.31 -19.54 29.28
CA ILE A 72 -20.59 -20.79 29.03
C ILE A 72 -21.13 -21.39 27.74
N LEU A 73 -20.27 -21.50 26.72
CA LEU A 73 -20.63 -22.07 25.43
C LEU A 73 -20.28 -23.56 25.43
N THR A 74 -21.30 -24.41 25.34
CA THR A 74 -21.10 -25.85 25.15
C THR A 74 -20.77 -26.16 23.69
N ARG A 75 -20.06 -27.26 23.43
CA ARG A 75 -19.74 -27.71 22.05
C ARG A 75 -20.96 -27.75 21.10
N PRO A 76 -22.15 -28.22 21.52
CA PRO A 76 -23.34 -28.16 20.66
C PRO A 76 -23.74 -26.73 20.30
N LYS A 77 -23.60 -25.79 21.24
CA LYS A 77 -23.94 -24.38 21.00
C LYS A 77 -22.96 -23.72 20.04
N ILE A 78 -21.66 -24.03 20.16
CA ILE A 78 -20.64 -23.55 19.22
C ILE A 78 -20.92 -24.11 17.81
N THR A 79 -21.28 -25.39 17.71
CA THR A 79 -21.65 -26.01 16.42
C THR A 79 -22.83 -25.29 15.78
N GLN A 80 -23.87 -24.95 16.55
CA GLN A 80 -25.02 -24.19 16.06
C GLN A 80 -24.63 -22.78 15.55
N ILE A 81 -23.68 -22.12 16.22
CA ILE A 81 -23.21 -20.79 15.82
C ILE A 81 -22.40 -20.89 14.51
N LEU A 82 -21.49 -21.87 14.43
CA LEU A 82 -20.67 -22.11 13.25
C LEU A 82 -21.52 -22.46 12.03
N SER A 83 -22.50 -23.36 12.18
CA SER A 83 -23.43 -23.70 11.11
C SER A 83 -24.25 -22.50 10.65
N GLY A 84 -24.67 -21.62 11.58
CA GLY A 84 -25.37 -20.40 11.22
C GLY A 84 -24.51 -19.43 10.40
N TYR A 85 -23.21 -19.37 10.67
CA TYR A 85 -22.30 -18.49 9.94
C TYR A 85 -21.69 -19.13 8.66
N ASP A 86 -22.04 -20.38 8.36
CA ASP A 86 -21.44 -21.23 7.33
C ASP A 86 -19.92 -21.44 7.51
N PHE A 87 -19.47 -21.62 8.76
CA PHE A 87 -18.08 -21.95 9.08
C PHE A 87 -17.96 -23.36 9.64
N SER A 88 -16.77 -23.94 9.47
CA SER A 88 -16.42 -25.25 10.02
C SER A 88 -15.66 -25.12 11.35
N TRP A 89 -15.56 -26.22 12.08
CA TRP A 89 -14.71 -26.29 13.28
C TRP A 89 -13.24 -25.99 12.97
N LYS A 90 -12.76 -26.33 11.77
CA LYS A 90 -11.40 -25.99 11.31
C LYS A 90 -11.20 -24.48 11.18
N ASP A 91 -12.23 -23.75 10.77
CA ASP A 91 -12.18 -22.29 10.66
C ASP A 91 -12.16 -21.64 12.06
N LEU A 92 -12.90 -22.20 13.02
CA LEU A 92 -12.82 -21.76 14.42
C LEU A 92 -11.41 -21.99 14.99
N GLU A 93 -10.84 -23.16 14.77
CA GLU A 93 -9.48 -23.50 15.23
C GLU A 93 -8.42 -22.60 14.58
N ALA A 94 -8.52 -22.34 13.28
CA ALA A 94 -7.65 -21.40 12.59
C ALA A 94 -7.78 -19.96 13.15
N CYS A 95 -8.98 -19.54 13.56
CA CYS A 95 -9.17 -18.26 14.25
C CYS A 95 -8.53 -18.24 15.66
N ILE A 96 -8.59 -19.35 16.40
CA ILE A 96 -7.96 -19.51 17.72
C ILE A 96 -6.43 -19.45 17.60
N ASP A 97 -5.87 -20.09 16.57
CA ASP A 97 -4.45 -20.08 16.22
C ASP A 97 -3.95 -18.73 15.68
N GLY A 98 -4.85 -17.76 15.48
CA GLY A 98 -4.50 -16.44 14.93
C GLY A 98 -4.34 -16.40 13.41
N LYS A 99 -4.68 -17.47 12.69
CA LYS A 99 -4.62 -17.57 11.21
C LYS A 99 -5.91 -17.09 10.53
N SER A 100 -6.56 -16.05 11.07
CA SER A 100 -7.85 -15.55 10.55
C SER A 100 -7.77 -15.02 9.11
N GLU A 101 -6.60 -14.55 8.68
CA GLU A 101 -6.36 -14.07 7.31
C GLU A 101 -6.64 -15.13 6.23
N GLN A 102 -6.44 -16.42 6.54
CA GLN A 102 -6.71 -17.52 5.61
C GLN A 102 -8.22 -17.63 5.33
N ILE A 103 -9.03 -17.41 6.35
CA ILE A 103 -10.49 -17.45 6.27
C ILE A 103 -10.98 -16.16 5.61
N GLU A 104 -10.48 -15.00 6.04
CA GLU A 104 -10.80 -13.70 5.45
C GLU A 104 -10.59 -13.69 3.93
N SER A 105 -9.52 -14.29 3.43
CA SER A 105 -9.23 -14.37 2.00
C SER A 105 -10.28 -15.12 1.17
N ARG A 106 -11.08 -16.01 1.79
CA ARG A 106 -12.17 -16.75 1.14
C ARG A 106 -13.46 -15.94 1.04
N PHE A 107 -13.67 -14.99 1.95
CA PHE A 107 -14.95 -14.26 2.08
C PHE A 107 -14.86 -12.78 1.71
N VAL A 108 -13.69 -12.16 1.84
CA VAL A 108 -13.49 -10.73 1.58
C VAL A 108 -12.58 -10.54 0.36
N ALA A 109 -13.07 -9.82 -0.65
CA ALA A 109 -12.25 -9.41 -1.78
C ALA A 109 -11.08 -8.55 -1.29
N LYS A 110 -9.85 -8.87 -1.72
CA LYS A 110 -8.65 -8.11 -1.35
C LYS A 110 -8.82 -6.65 -1.74
N LYS A 111 -8.86 -5.74 -0.76
CA LYS A 111 -8.84 -4.29 -1.03
C LYS A 111 -7.59 -3.96 -1.84
N PRO A 112 -7.69 -3.12 -2.89
CA PRO A 112 -6.52 -2.71 -3.66
C PRO A 112 -5.55 -1.97 -2.72
N LYS A 113 -4.26 -2.32 -2.79
CA LYS A 113 -3.22 -1.60 -2.05
C LYS A 113 -3.12 -0.18 -2.60
N VAL A 114 -3.68 0.79 -1.89
CA VAL A 114 -3.52 2.21 -2.20
C VAL A 114 -2.22 2.69 -1.56
N ILE A 115 -1.20 2.96 -2.36
CA ILE A 115 0.03 3.60 -1.88
C ILE A 115 -0.28 5.08 -1.65
N ALA A 116 -0.39 5.48 -0.38
CA ALA A 116 -0.51 6.89 -0.02
C ALA A 116 0.68 7.71 -0.56
N ASN A 117 0.44 8.95 -0.99
CA ASN A 117 1.47 9.90 -1.44
C ASN A 117 2.32 9.43 -2.64
N ASN A 118 1.71 8.69 -3.55
CA ASN A 118 2.38 8.19 -4.75
C ASN A 118 3.09 9.28 -5.58
N HIS A 119 2.50 10.48 -5.65
CA HIS A 119 3.01 11.64 -6.37
C HIS A 119 4.34 12.19 -5.81
N LEU A 120 4.67 11.91 -4.54
CA LEU A 120 5.93 12.36 -3.93
C LEU A 120 7.12 11.48 -4.36
N ARG A 121 6.89 10.21 -4.70
CA ARG A 121 7.94 9.23 -4.98
C ARG A 121 8.62 9.53 -6.32
N ARG A 122 9.96 9.56 -6.33
CA ARG A 122 10.75 9.80 -7.55
C ARG A 122 10.41 8.83 -8.68
N SER A 123 10.11 7.56 -8.38
CA SER A 123 9.75 6.53 -9.37
C SER A 123 8.50 6.86 -10.21
N TYR A 124 7.64 7.76 -9.73
CA TYR A 124 6.44 8.21 -10.43
C TYR A 124 6.65 9.55 -11.15
N LYS A 125 7.74 10.26 -10.86
CA LYS A 125 8.12 11.49 -11.53
C LYS A 125 8.94 11.15 -12.78
N LYS A 126 8.57 11.70 -13.94
CA LYS A 126 9.32 11.58 -15.20
C LYS A 126 10.11 12.85 -15.47
N ILE A 127 11.05 13.18 -14.58
CA ILE A 127 11.85 14.41 -14.70
C ILE A 127 13.16 14.02 -15.39
N ILE A 128 13.23 14.26 -16.69
CA ILE A 128 14.42 13.98 -17.49
C ILE A 128 15.37 15.17 -17.36
N THR A 129 16.51 14.95 -16.73
CA THR A 129 17.54 15.98 -16.54
C THR A 129 18.55 15.97 -17.69
N LYS A 130 19.38 17.02 -17.81
CA LYS A 130 20.38 17.11 -18.89
C LYS A 130 21.39 15.97 -18.80
N GLU A 131 21.78 15.59 -17.58
CA GLU A 131 22.67 14.45 -17.29
C GLU A 131 22.13 13.14 -17.86
N VAL A 132 20.84 12.89 -17.64
CA VAL A 132 20.16 11.69 -18.14
C VAL A 132 20.10 11.70 -19.67
N LYS A 133 19.85 12.87 -20.29
CA LYS A 133 19.92 13.01 -21.75
C LYS A 133 21.32 12.71 -22.27
N THR A 134 22.36 13.25 -21.65
CA THR A 134 23.76 12.98 -22.01
C THR A 134 24.08 11.49 -21.96
N LEU A 135 23.65 10.77 -20.91
CA LEU A 135 23.82 9.31 -20.82
C LEU A 135 23.08 8.56 -21.94
N THR A 136 21.90 9.06 -22.33
CA THR A 136 21.11 8.49 -23.45
C THR A 136 21.87 8.64 -24.77
N VAL A 137 22.47 9.81 -25.00
CA VAL A 137 23.28 10.11 -26.18
C VAL A 137 24.49 9.18 -26.25
N LEU A 138 25.25 9.08 -25.15
CA LEU A 138 26.41 8.18 -25.09
C LEU A 138 26.02 6.72 -25.39
N ARG A 139 24.88 6.26 -24.87
CA ARG A 139 24.36 4.92 -25.19
C ARG A 139 24.08 4.77 -26.68
N GLN A 140 23.43 5.77 -27.31
CA GLN A 140 23.08 5.74 -28.73
C GLN A 140 24.33 5.78 -29.62
N LEU A 141 25.33 6.59 -29.27
CA LEU A 141 26.62 6.65 -29.97
C LEU A 141 27.37 5.30 -29.90
N LYS A 142 27.27 4.59 -28.77
CA LYS A 142 27.78 3.22 -28.62
C LYS A 142 26.97 2.18 -29.42
N GLY A 143 25.80 2.55 -29.95
CA GLY A 143 24.90 1.62 -30.65
C GLY A 143 24.17 0.62 -29.75
N LEU A 144 24.11 0.89 -28.44
CA LEU A 144 23.50 -0.04 -27.48
C LEU A 144 21.99 0.20 -27.36
N ASN A 145 21.20 -0.87 -27.35
CA ASN A 145 19.82 -0.79 -26.88
C ASN A 145 19.75 -0.75 -25.34
N LYS A 146 18.60 -0.39 -24.77
CA LYS A 146 18.44 -0.24 -23.30
C LYS A 146 18.70 -1.52 -22.52
N TYR A 147 18.42 -2.67 -23.11
CA TYR A 147 18.64 -3.97 -22.50
C TYR A 147 20.12 -4.33 -22.49
N GLN A 148 20.81 -4.16 -23.62
CA GLN A 148 22.25 -4.31 -23.74
C GLN A 148 22.98 -3.38 -22.77
N ALA A 149 22.61 -2.10 -22.75
CA ALA A 149 23.17 -1.13 -21.80
C ALA A 149 22.97 -1.54 -20.33
N SER A 150 21.80 -2.11 -19.99
CA SER A 150 21.58 -2.63 -18.63
C SER A 150 22.50 -3.79 -18.32
N ARG A 151 22.74 -4.69 -19.29
CA ARG A 151 23.70 -5.80 -19.15
C ARG A 151 25.13 -5.30 -18.99
N GLU A 152 25.58 -4.36 -19.82
CA GLU A 152 26.92 -3.75 -19.73
C GLU A 152 27.14 -3.10 -18.36
N CYS A 153 26.13 -2.42 -17.83
CA CYS A 153 26.21 -1.78 -16.52
C CYS A 153 26.02 -2.75 -15.33
N GLY A 154 25.72 -4.03 -15.55
CA GLY A 154 25.39 -4.98 -14.47
C GLY A 154 24.05 -4.70 -13.76
N TYR A 155 23.11 -4.03 -14.44
CA TYR A 155 21.80 -3.68 -13.89
C TYR A 155 20.67 -4.62 -14.32
N PRO A 156 19.57 -4.66 -13.54
CA PRO A 156 18.34 -5.29 -14.00
C PRO A 156 17.85 -4.71 -15.33
N LYS A 157 17.22 -5.56 -16.16
CA LYS A 157 16.75 -5.28 -17.54
C LYS A 157 16.03 -3.94 -17.73
N CYS A 158 15.27 -3.48 -16.74
CA CYS A 158 14.46 -2.27 -16.83
C CYS A 158 15.15 -1.00 -16.30
N THR A 159 16.32 -1.13 -15.67
CA THR A 159 16.95 -0.04 -14.90
C THR A 159 17.39 1.12 -15.78
N ILE A 160 18.07 0.86 -16.91
CA ILE A 160 18.44 1.93 -17.86
C ILE A 160 17.19 2.62 -18.39
N GLY A 161 16.14 1.86 -18.71
CA GLY A 161 14.85 2.44 -19.11
C GLY A 161 14.24 3.36 -18.05
N HIS A 162 14.32 3.00 -16.77
CA HIS A 162 13.85 3.87 -15.68
C HIS A 162 14.73 5.11 -15.50
N ILE A 163 16.04 4.98 -15.66
CA ILE A 163 16.99 6.10 -15.62
C ILE A 163 16.68 7.10 -16.73
N GLU A 164 16.64 6.65 -17.99
CA GLU A 164 16.40 7.51 -19.16
C GLU A 164 15.05 8.21 -19.13
N ASN A 165 14.03 7.55 -18.57
CA ASN A 165 12.71 8.16 -18.39
C ASN A 165 12.65 9.14 -17.20
N GLY A 166 13.77 9.39 -16.51
CA GLY A 166 13.86 10.31 -15.38
C GLY A 166 13.20 9.78 -14.09
N ARG A 167 12.92 8.48 -13.98
CA ARG A 167 12.26 7.87 -12.81
C ARG A 167 13.22 7.50 -11.69
N ILE A 168 14.52 7.61 -11.95
CA ILE A 168 15.59 7.33 -11.00
C ILE A 168 16.42 8.60 -10.84
N GLU A 169 16.80 8.88 -9.60
CA GLU A 169 17.72 9.97 -9.30
C GLU A 169 19.16 9.56 -9.64
N MET A 170 19.89 10.50 -10.25
CA MET A 170 21.24 10.29 -10.73
C MET A 170 22.25 10.86 -9.75
N SER A 171 22.94 9.98 -9.03
CA SER A 171 24.11 10.36 -8.24
C SER A 171 25.37 10.42 -9.12
N PRO A 172 26.36 11.26 -8.78
CA PRO A 172 27.62 11.35 -9.54
C PRO A 172 28.35 9.99 -9.68
N LYS A 173 28.32 9.17 -8.63
CA LYS A 173 28.88 7.81 -8.64
C LYS A 173 28.19 6.92 -9.68
N ARG A 174 26.87 7.03 -9.81
CA ARG A 174 26.10 6.25 -10.78
C ARG A 174 26.34 6.72 -12.21
N ILE A 175 26.47 8.04 -12.43
CA ILE A 175 26.82 8.60 -13.74
C ILE A 175 28.17 8.02 -14.20
N ARG A 176 29.19 8.12 -13.34
CA ARG A 176 30.53 7.59 -13.61
C ARG A 176 30.50 6.12 -14.01
N HIS A 177 29.83 5.29 -13.21
CA HIS A 177 29.67 3.86 -13.49
C HIS A 177 29.08 3.59 -14.87
N ILE A 178 28.03 4.31 -15.25
CA ILE A 178 27.37 4.12 -16.55
C ILE A 178 28.28 4.57 -17.71
N VAL A 179 28.93 5.72 -17.57
CA VAL A 179 29.85 6.26 -18.58
C VAL A 179 31.00 5.28 -18.84
N GLU A 180 31.63 4.79 -17.77
CA GLU A 180 32.73 3.81 -17.84
C GLU A 180 32.25 2.46 -18.38
N SER A 181 31.06 2.00 -17.99
CA SER A 181 30.45 0.77 -18.53
C SER A 181 30.14 0.87 -20.03
N TYR A 182 29.84 2.07 -20.52
CA TYR A 182 29.71 2.32 -21.96
C TYR A 182 31.06 2.47 -22.66
N GLY A 183 32.19 2.39 -21.95
CA GLY A 183 33.54 2.54 -22.49
C GLY A 183 33.88 3.97 -22.91
N PHE A 184 33.24 4.96 -22.30
CA PHE A 184 33.61 6.37 -22.42
C PHE A 184 34.33 6.83 -21.17
N ASN A 185 35.01 7.97 -21.27
CA ASN A 185 35.60 8.64 -20.12
C ASN A 185 34.67 9.78 -19.64
N MET A 186 34.94 10.32 -18.45
CA MET A 186 34.16 11.42 -17.89
C MET A 186 34.31 12.73 -18.68
N SER A 187 35.42 12.95 -19.38
CA SER A 187 35.58 14.12 -20.26
C SER A 187 34.66 14.09 -21.47
N ASP A 188 34.40 12.91 -22.06
CA ASP A 188 33.44 12.72 -23.16
C ASP A 188 32.03 13.07 -22.66
N TYR A 189 31.69 12.60 -21.45
CA TYR A 189 30.43 12.93 -20.80
C TYR A 189 30.28 14.44 -20.58
N GLU A 190 31.31 15.11 -20.05
CA GLU A 190 31.28 16.55 -19.82
C GLU A 190 31.20 17.36 -21.11
N TYR A 191 31.87 16.91 -22.18
CA TYR A 191 31.79 17.52 -23.50
C TYR A 191 30.34 17.54 -23.99
N HIS A 192 29.67 16.38 -23.97
CA HIS A 192 28.26 16.27 -24.38
C HIS A 192 27.29 16.98 -23.42
N LEU A 193 27.61 17.04 -22.12
CA LEU A 193 26.82 17.79 -21.14
C LEU A 193 26.88 19.30 -21.39
N LYS A 194 28.03 19.83 -21.84
CA LYS A 194 28.21 21.24 -22.17
C LYS A 194 27.62 21.62 -23.52
N SER A 195 27.47 20.66 -24.43
CA SER A 195 26.84 20.90 -25.74
C SER A 195 25.46 21.53 -25.58
N GLU A 196 25.18 22.54 -26.40
CA GLU A 196 23.88 23.20 -26.45
C GLU A 196 22.81 22.29 -27.06
N ARG A 197 23.20 21.54 -28.09
CA ARG A 197 22.36 20.56 -28.80
C ARG A 197 23.01 19.19 -28.79
N PHE A 198 22.21 18.14 -28.64
CA PHE A 198 22.71 16.78 -28.66
C PHE A 198 22.84 16.26 -30.09
N VAL A 199 23.90 15.49 -30.36
CA VAL A 199 24.16 14.90 -31.69
C VAL A 199 22.97 14.06 -32.17
N THR A 200 22.29 13.38 -31.27
CA THR A 200 21.13 12.54 -31.60
C THR A 200 19.92 13.37 -32.03
N GLU A 201 19.73 14.56 -31.46
CA GLU A 201 18.67 15.50 -31.89
C GLU A 201 18.95 15.99 -33.32
N ILE A 202 20.21 16.33 -33.60
CA ILE A 202 20.64 16.73 -34.96
C ILE A 202 20.41 15.59 -35.96
N GLN A 203 20.77 14.35 -35.59
CA GLN A 203 20.54 13.17 -36.43
C GLN A 203 19.05 12.94 -36.71
N GLU A 204 18.19 13.02 -35.69
CA GLU A 204 16.74 12.85 -35.82
C GLU A 204 16.13 13.92 -36.73
N GLU A 205 16.57 15.17 -36.60
CA GLU A 205 16.15 16.27 -37.47
C GLU A 205 16.58 16.04 -38.92
N CYS A 206 17.85 15.69 -39.16
CA CYS A 206 18.33 15.35 -40.50
C CYS A 206 17.53 14.22 -41.13
N MET A 207 17.24 13.16 -40.37
CA MET A 207 16.44 12.04 -40.86
C MET A 207 14.99 12.44 -41.17
N THR A 208 14.42 13.37 -40.40
CA THR A 208 13.07 13.89 -40.64
C THR A 208 13.04 14.71 -41.93
N ILE A 209 14.00 15.63 -42.10
CA ILE A 209 14.15 16.43 -43.31
C ILE A 209 14.27 15.52 -44.53
N ILE A 210 15.15 14.51 -44.49
CA ILE A 210 15.38 13.58 -45.60
C ILE A 210 14.08 12.83 -45.99
N LYS A 211 13.26 12.45 -45.01
CA LYS A 211 11.98 11.75 -45.26
C LYS A 211 10.91 12.64 -45.90
N GLU A 212 10.99 13.95 -45.71
CA GLU A 212 10.01 14.92 -46.22
C GLU A 212 10.40 15.50 -47.60
N LEU A 213 11.63 15.25 -48.08
CA LEU A 213 12.07 15.74 -49.39
C LEU A 213 11.33 15.04 -50.54
N SER A 214 11.04 15.80 -51.60
CA SER A 214 10.58 15.24 -52.88
C SER A 214 11.69 14.46 -53.57
N GLU A 215 11.32 13.53 -54.46
CA GLU A 215 12.26 12.66 -55.17
C GLU A 215 13.36 13.45 -55.91
N GLU A 216 12.99 14.56 -56.56
CA GLU A 216 13.91 15.46 -57.29
C GLU A 216 14.97 16.06 -56.35
N LYS A 217 14.54 16.57 -55.19
CA LYS A 217 15.43 17.16 -54.18
C LYS A 217 16.30 16.10 -53.53
N LEU A 218 15.77 14.91 -53.29
CA LEU A 218 16.53 13.80 -52.73
C LEU A 218 17.64 13.34 -53.69
N LYS A 219 17.36 13.24 -54.99
CA LYS A 219 18.36 12.96 -56.03
C LYS A 219 19.47 14.01 -56.09
N ALA A 220 19.15 15.28 -55.82
CA ALA A 220 20.14 16.35 -55.75
C ALA A 220 21.03 16.27 -54.49
N VAL A 221 20.47 15.88 -53.34
CA VAL A 221 21.19 15.82 -52.05
C VAL A 221 21.99 14.52 -51.90
N HIS A 222 21.56 13.41 -52.52
CA HIS A 222 22.20 12.10 -52.39
C HIS A 222 23.71 12.09 -52.72
N PRO A 223 24.19 12.73 -53.82
CA PRO A 223 25.62 12.82 -54.11
C PRO A 223 26.41 13.51 -52.99
N LEU A 224 25.89 14.61 -52.43
CA LEU A 224 26.53 15.35 -51.35
C LEU A 224 26.74 14.45 -50.11
N LEU A 225 25.69 13.73 -49.69
CA LEU A 225 25.77 12.80 -48.56
C LEU A 225 26.71 11.62 -48.85
N SER A 226 26.78 11.16 -50.10
CA SER A 226 27.66 10.08 -50.52
C SER A 226 29.14 10.49 -50.44
N THR A 227 29.46 11.74 -50.74
CA THR A 227 30.82 12.29 -50.61
C THR A 227 31.28 12.27 -49.15
N PHE A 228 30.42 12.64 -48.20
CA PHE A 228 30.77 12.66 -46.76
C PHE A 228 30.78 11.29 -46.08
N LYS A 229 30.18 10.27 -46.70
CA LYS A 229 30.22 8.89 -46.19
C LYS A 229 31.59 8.22 -46.40
N SER A 230 32.34 8.70 -47.38
CA SER A 230 33.64 8.15 -47.82
C SER A 230 34.77 8.63 -46.94
#